data_AF-G3SVH3-F1
#
_entry.id   AF-G3SVH3-F1
#
_cell.length_a   1.000
_cell.length_b   1.000
_cell.length_c   1.000
_cell.angle_alpha   90.00
_cell.angle_beta   90.00
_cell.angle_gamma   90.00
#
_symmetry.space_group_name_H-M   'P 1'
#
loop_
_entity.id
_entity.type
_entity.pdbx_description
1 polymer ?
#
loop_
_entity_poly.entity_id
_entity_poly.type
_entity_poly.pdbx_seq_one_letter_code
_entity_poly.pdbx_strand_id
1 'polypeptide(L)'
;GKVEFCLGTEEMHLPTPPDLSQEHFRVSSSVEKSKLPSSQLGLVISSYYKTIDVLQASNQRSLKVQALHELGSLLIFAEKKRAAFKCWCQALDDIFRKSDALHTWKEFGPSFTNTSDNCSPSGFKDYSEEFLSKVGIWGCLQGAVISAKIAQFIKTLNVKKRINCCILSALLFQGLLRTTLPHPKAERCYAQYEIIQLLPGIELFSDRYRADICSVVASLYYIIRELHFAKQNLIVLPLLALYQYFVSGICQDIVRSIEARLLKVEVLIDLGFFSEAFYEMSQVLHGKNMPSTVPAGCKAPGKIKVILPI
;
A
#
# COMPACT_ATOMS: atom_id res chain seq x y z
N GLY A 1 13.14 -17.92 -46.14
CA GLY A 1 11.68 -17.80 -45.95
C GLY A 1 11.42 -16.64 -45.01
N LYS A 2 10.55 -15.71 -45.41
CA LYS A 2 10.13 -14.57 -44.57
C LYS A 2 9.02 -15.10 -43.66
N VAL A 3 9.25 -15.09 -42.34
CA VAL A 3 8.24 -15.54 -41.37
C VAL A 3 7.37 -14.32 -41.06
N GLU A 4 6.16 -14.29 -41.60
CA GLU A 4 5.14 -13.30 -41.22
C GLU A 4 4.44 -13.77 -39.96
N PHE A 5 4.48 -12.95 -38.92
CA PHE A 5 3.66 -13.16 -37.73
C PHE A 5 2.28 -12.59 -38.02
N CYS A 6 1.25 -13.45 -38.05
CA CYS A 6 -0.13 -13.00 -38.06
C CYS A 6 -0.40 -12.22 -36.77
N LEU A 7 -0.55 -10.90 -36.88
CA LEU A 7 -1.17 -10.09 -35.84
C LEU A 7 -2.59 -10.62 -35.67
N GLY A 8 -2.86 -11.23 -34.51
CA GLY A 8 -4.20 -11.70 -34.17
C GLY A 8 -5.21 -10.59 -34.37
N THR A 9 -6.36 -10.96 -34.94
CA THR A 9 -7.49 -10.07 -35.23
C THR A 9 -7.79 -9.22 -34.00
N GLU A 10 -7.76 -7.88 -34.12
CA GLU A 10 -8.28 -6.99 -33.06
C GLU A 10 -9.76 -7.32 -32.87
N GLU A 11 -10.09 -8.04 -31.80
CA GLU A 11 -11.48 -8.31 -31.45
C GLU A 11 -12.20 -6.98 -31.19
N MET A 12 -13.29 -6.74 -31.92
CA MET A 12 -14.24 -5.67 -31.60
C MET A 12 -14.87 -5.98 -30.24
N HIS A 13 -14.31 -5.39 -29.19
CA HIS A 13 -14.89 -5.53 -27.86
C HIS A 13 -16.19 -4.73 -27.74
N LEU A 14 -17.24 -5.42 -27.33
CA LEU A 14 -18.54 -4.84 -27.04
C LEU A 14 -18.46 -3.89 -25.83
N PRO A 15 -19.32 -2.85 -25.74
CA PRO A 15 -19.33 -1.89 -24.63
C PRO A 15 -19.70 -2.51 -23.28
N THR A 16 -20.19 -3.74 -23.26
CA THR A 16 -20.54 -4.50 -22.06
C THR A 16 -19.62 -5.72 -21.98
N PRO A 17 -18.93 -5.97 -20.84
CA PRO A 17 -18.16 -7.19 -20.69
C PRO A 17 -19.10 -8.40 -20.77
N PRO A 18 -18.70 -9.46 -21.48
CA PRO A 18 -19.50 -10.68 -21.59
C PRO A 18 -19.67 -11.33 -20.21
N ASP A 19 -20.82 -11.97 -19.99
CA ASP A 19 -21.04 -12.78 -18.79
C ASP A 19 -20.26 -14.10 -18.91
N LEU A 20 -19.19 -14.20 -18.12
CA LEU A 20 -18.29 -15.36 -18.11
C LEU A 20 -18.82 -16.51 -17.22
N SER A 21 -19.98 -16.35 -16.57
CA SER A 21 -20.53 -17.36 -15.64
C SER A 21 -20.83 -18.71 -16.31
N GLN A 22 -21.06 -18.71 -17.62
CA GLN A 22 -21.35 -19.89 -18.44
C GLN A 22 -20.17 -20.32 -19.31
N GLU A 23 -19.02 -19.64 -19.26
CA GLU A 23 -17.89 -19.97 -20.12
C GLU A 23 -17.07 -21.16 -19.59
N HIS A 24 -16.94 -22.19 -20.42
CA HIS A 24 -16.07 -23.32 -20.14
C HIS A 24 -14.64 -23.03 -20.60
N PHE A 25 -13.79 -22.61 -19.67
CA PHE A 25 -12.37 -22.41 -19.92
C PHE A 25 -11.63 -23.74 -20.08
N ARG A 26 -11.25 -24.10 -21.32
CA ARG A 26 -10.55 -25.37 -21.62
C ARG A 26 -9.02 -25.24 -21.62
N VAL A 27 -8.48 -24.02 -21.69
CA VAL A 27 -7.04 -23.74 -21.74
C VAL A 27 -6.71 -22.59 -20.78
N SER A 28 -5.57 -22.65 -20.10
CA SER A 28 -5.13 -21.61 -19.16
C SER A 28 -5.02 -20.22 -19.81
N SER A 29 -4.60 -20.17 -21.07
CA SER A 29 -4.55 -18.94 -21.88
C SER A 29 -5.93 -18.32 -22.14
N SER A 30 -7.03 -19.09 -22.02
CA SER A 30 -8.40 -18.58 -22.13
C SER A 30 -8.85 -17.81 -20.88
N VAL A 31 -8.13 -17.98 -19.76
CA VAL A 31 -8.35 -17.25 -18.50
C VAL A 31 -7.39 -16.06 -18.37
N GLU A 32 -6.34 -16.04 -19.18
CA GLU A 32 -5.36 -14.95 -19.21
C GLU A 32 -5.99 -13.70 -19.84
N LYS A 33 -6.13 -12.66 -19.03
CA LYS A 33 -6.56 -11.35 -19.53
C LYS A 33 -5.46 -10.77 -20.40
N SER A 34 -5.73 -10.63 -21.69
CA SER A 34 -4.88 -9.89 -22.61
C SER A 34 -4.77 -8.43 -22.15
N LYS A 35 -3.63 -7.79 -22.43
CA LYS A 35 -3.46 -6.36 -22.15
C LYS A 35 -4.48 -5.58 -22.96
N LEU A 36 -5.15 -4.62 -22.32
CA LEU A 36 -6.12 -3.76 -22.98
C LEU A 36 -5.45 -3.05 -24.18
N PRO A 37 -6.02 -3.12 -25.40
CA PRO A 37 -5.44 -2.47 -26.56
C PRO A 37 -5.27 -0.96 -26.35
N SER A 38 -4.17 -0.39 -26.80
CA SER A 38 -3.89 1.05 -26.67
C SER A 38 -4.99 1.92 -27.29
N SER A 39 -5.67 1.41 -28.32
CA SER A 39 -6.83 2.04 -28.98
C SER A 39 -8.02 2.25 -28.02
N GLN A 40 -8.18 1.43 -26.99
CA GLN A 40 -9.31 1.49 -26.05
C GLN A 40 -9.04 2.31 -24.80
N LEU A 41 -7.77 2.62 -24.51
CA LEU A 41 -7.39 3.37 -23.30
C LEU A 41 -8.10 4.74 -23.22
N GLY A 42 -8.27 5.41 -24.37
CA GLY A 42 -9.00 6.69 -24.44
C GLY A 42 -10.47 6.59 -24.02
N LEU A 43 -11.15 5.51 -24.45
CA LEU A 43 -12.54 5.24 -24.09
C LEU A 43 -12.68 4.95 -22.58
N VAL A 44 -11.78 4.14 -22.03
CA VAL A 44 -11.75 3.83 -20.59
C VAL A 44 -11.56 5.10 -19.77
N ILE A 45 -10.58 5.94 -20.13
CA ILE A 45 -10.35 7.24 -19.47
C ILE A 45 -11.60 8.12 -19.53
N SER A 46 -12.27 8.20 -20.68
CA SER A 46 -13.52 8.97 -20.83
C SER A 46 -14.65 8.42 -19.93
N SER A 47 -14.77 7.09 -19.82
CA SER A 47 -15.75 6.45 -18.95
C SER A 47 -15.51 6.78 -17.47
N TYR A 48 -14.25 6.78 -17.01
CA TYR A 48 -13.92 7.18 -15.65
C TYR A 48 -14.31 8.64 -15.35
N TYR A 49 -14.06 9.57 -16.27
CA TYR A 49 -14.49 10.96 -16.08
C TYR A 49 -16.01 11.07 -15.87
N LYS A 50 -16.80 10.42 -16.76
CA LYS A 50 -18.27 10.38 -16.61
C LYS A 50 -18.69 9.75 -15.28
N THR A 51 -18.03 8.68 -14.87
CA THR A 51 -18.30 7.98 -13.61
C THR A 51 -18.03 8.89 -12.41
N ILE A 52 -16.91 9.62 -12.42
CA ILE A 52 -16.57 10.57 -11.36
C ILE A 52 -17.61 11.70 -11.25
N ASP A 53 -18.12 12.20 -12.39
CA ASP A 53 -19.16 13.23 -12.40
C ASP A 53 -20.46 12.71 -11.78
N VAL A 54 -20.86 11.48 -12.11
CA VAL A 54 -22.05 10.82 -11.52
C VAL A 54 -21.85 10.55 -10.03
N LEU A 55 -20.68 10.06 -9.61
CA LEU A 55 -20.36 9.80 -8.21
C LEU A 55 -20.33 11.10 -7.38
N GLN A 56 -19.87 12.19 -7.99
CA GLN A 56 -19.93 13.51 -7.38
C GLN A 56 -21.37 14.01 -7.23
N ALA A 57 -22.19 13.90 -8.27
CA ALA A 57 -23.60 14.29 -8.23
C ALA A 57 -24.42 13.47 -7.22
N SER A 58 -24.08 12.19 -7.03
CA SER A 58 -24.73 11.28 -6.09
C SER A 58 -24.13 11.30 -4.67
N ASN A 59 -23.14 12.18 -4.41
CA ASN A 59 -22.45 12.30 -3.11
C ASN A 59 -21.77 10.99 -2.63
N GLN A 60 -21.39 10.11 -3.57
CA GLN A 60 -20.71 8.84 -3.30
C GLN A 60 -19.20 9.03 -3.19
N ARG A 61 -18.77 9.67 -2.11
CA ARG A 61 -17.40 10.18 -1.95
C ARG A 61 -16.31 9.11 -1.93
N SER A 62 -16.52 8.01 -1.21
CA SER A 62 -15.54 6.92 -1.12
C SER A 62 -15.29 6.30 -2.50
N LEU A 63 -16.35 6.04 -3.25
CA LEU A 63 -16.27 5.52 -4.62
C LEU A 63 -15.62 6.54 -5.57
N LYS A 64 -15.93 7.84 -5.40
CA LYS A 64 -15.29 8.91 -6.18
C LYS A 64 -13.77 8.94 -5.96
N VAL A 65 -13.32 8.85 -4.71
CA VAL A 65 -11.88 8.77 -4.36
C VAL A 65 -11.23 7.57 -5.03
N GLN A 66 -11.88 6.41 -4.99
CA GLN A 66 -11.37 5.21 -5.65
C GLN A 66 -11.26 5.39 -7.17
N ALA A 67 -12.32 5.91 -7.82
CA ALA A 67 -12.32 6.19 -9.25
C ALA A 67 -11.24 7.21 -9.66
N LEU A 68 -11.02 8.25 -8.84
CA LEU A 68 -9.95 9.23 -9.06
C LEU A 68 -8.54 8.61 -8.91
N HIS A 69 -8.36 7.71 -7.95
CA HIS A 69 -7.10 7.00 -7.73
C HIS A 69 -6.76 6.09 -8.93
N GLU A 70 -7.72 5.29 -9.38
CA GLU A 70 -7.59 4.40 -10.54
C GLU A 70 -7.36 5.20 -11.83
N LEU A 71 -8.16 6.24 -12.08
CA LEU A 71 -8.00 7.15 -13.22
C LEU A 71 -6.61 7.81 -13.23
N GLY A 72 -6.12 8.28 -12.09
CA GLY A 72 -4.77 8.85 -12.00
C GLY A 72 -3.69 7.83 -12.37
N SER A 73 -3.86 6.56 -11.99
CA SER A 73 -2.94 5.48 -12.37
C SER A 73 -2.97 5.21 -13.88
N LEU A 74 -4.15 5.20 -14.51
CA LEU A 74 -4.31 5.10 -15.97
C LEU A 74 -3.69 6.29 -16.70
N LEU A 75 -3.81 7.51 -16.15
CA LEU A 75 -3.23 8.72 -16.73
C LEU A 75 -1.70 8.73 -16.63
N ILE A 76 -1.10 8.16 -15.58
CA ILE A 76 0.35 7.93 -15.53
C ILE A 76 0.78 6.96 -16.63
N PHE A 77 0.05 5.86 -16.81
CA PHE A 77 0.32 4.90 -17.88
C PHE A 77 0.20 5.55 -19.27
N ALA A 78 -0.76 6.44 -19.47
CA ALA A 78 -0.92 7.25 -20.68
C ALA A 78 0.07 8.45 -20.78
N GLU A 79 1.09 8.51 -19.92
CA GLU A 79 2.08 9.60 -19.84
C GLU A 79 1.54 11.01 -19.55
N LYS A 80 0.26 11.13 -19.17
CA LYS A 80 -0.42 12.39 -18.83
C LYS A 80 -0.21 12.77 -17.35
N LYS A 81 1.05 12.95 -16.94
CA LYS A 81 1.43 13.20 -15.53
C LYS A 81 0.71 14.37 -14.86
N ARG A 82 0.47 15.48 -15.58
CA ARG A 82 -0.23 16.65 -15.02
C ARG A 82 -1.69 16.34 -14.67
N ALA A 83 -2.39 15.61 -15.54
CA ALA A 83 -3.76 15.21 -15.31
C ALA A 83 -3.86 14.18 -14.17
N ALA A 84 -2.93 13.21 -14.14
CA ALA A 84 -2.83 12.24 -13.05
C ALA A 84 -2.64 12.93 -11.70
N PHE A 85 -1.73 13.91 -11.63
CA PHE A 85 -1.50 14.70 -10.43
C PHE A 85 -2.78 15.42 -9.96
N LYS A 86 -3.54 16.03 -10.88
CA LYS A 86 -4.81 16.68 -10.55
C LYS A 86 -5.82 15.69 -9.95
N CYS A 87 -5.98 14.51 -10.55
CA CYS A 87 -6.88 13.47 -10.04
C CYS A 87 -6.49 13.01 -8.64
N TRP A 88 -5.20 12.78 -8.40
CA TRP A 88 -4.70 12.34 -7.09
C TRP A 88 -4.77 13.43 -6.01
N CYS A 89 -4.50 14.69 -6.33
CA CYS A 89 -4.74 15.79 -5.40
C CYS A 89 -6.22 15.92 -5.06
N GLN A 90 -7.10 15.84 -6.06
CA GLN A 90 -8.54 15.88 -5.83
C GLN A 90 -9.00 14.71 -4.96
N ALA A 91 -8.45 13.51 -5.15
CA ALA A 91 -8.73 12.36 -4.31
C ALA A 91 -8.29 12.58 -2.85
N LEU A 92 -7.11 13.19 -2.62
CA LEU A 92 -6.66 13.55 -1.27
C LEU A 92 -7.56 14.60 -0.62
N ASP A 93 -7.95 15.63 -1.36
CA ASP A 93 -8.88 16.66 -0.87
C ASP A 93 -10.25 16.03 -0.51
N ASP A 94 -10.71 15.10 -1.33
CA ASP A 94 -11.90 14.27 -1.12
C ASP A 94 -11.72 13.20 -0.03
N ILE A 95 -10.51 12.94 0.46
CA ILE A 95 -10.31 12.13 1.67
C ILE A 95 -10.41 13.07 2.89
N PHE A 96 -9.60 14.14 2.90
CA PHE A 96 -9.42 15.03 4.04
C PHE A 96 -10.52 16.06 4.27
N ARG A 97 -11.47 16.24 3.33
CA ARG A 97 -12.51 17.30 3.42
C ARG A 97 -11.93 18.70 3.45
N LYS A 98 -10.79 18.89 2.77
CA LYS A 98 -10.09 20.17 2.71
C LYS A 98 -9.43 20.31 1.35
N SER A 99 -9.51 21.50 0.78
CA SER A 99 -8.77 21.84 -0.44
C SER A 99 -7.27 21.87 -0.17
N ASP A 100 -6.49 21.41 -1.14
CA ASP A 100 -5.03 21.40 -1.09
C ASP A 100 -4.46 20.65 0.13
N ALA A 101 -5.04 19.49 0.43
CA ALA A 101 -4.65 18.64 1.55
C ALA A 101 -3.17 18.21 1.47
N LEU A 102 -2.65 18.02 0.25
CA LEU A 102 -1.24 17.64 0.03
C LEU A 102 -0.24 18.67 0.56
N HIS A 103 -0.61 19.95 0.60
CA HIS A 103 0.26 21.03 1.07
C HIS A 103 -0.11 21.52 2.48
N THR A 104 -1.38 21.38 2.87
CA THR A 104 -1.91 21.90 4.14
C THR A 104 -2.07 20.84 5.24
N TRP A 105 -1.65 19.58 5.01
CA TRP A 105 -1.89 18.50 5.98
C TRP A 105 -1.27 18.73 7.37
N LYS A 106 -0.22 19.54 7.47
CA LYS A 106 0.41 19.90 8.76
C LYS A 106 -0.48 20.79 9.63
N GLU A 107 -1.42 21.49 9.02
CA GLU A 107 -2.38 22.37 9.69
C GLU A 107 -3.51 21.61 10.39
N PHE A 108 -3.63 20.29 10.15
CA PHE A 108 -4.66 19.50 10.82
C PHE A 108 -4.40 19.36 12.33
N GLY A 109 -3.13 19.42 12.73
CA GLY A 109 -2.67 19.36 14.12
C GLY A 109 -3.46 20.25 15.08
N PRO A 110 -3.64 19.87 16.36
CA PRO A 110 -4.28 20.75 17.34
C PRO A 110 -3.64 22.13 17.29
N SER A 111 -4.46 23.16 17.08
CA SER A 111 -4.06 24.53 17.35
C SER A 111 -3.60 24.56 18.78
N PHE A 112 -2.42 25.13 19.05
CA PHE A 112 -1.92 25.29 20.41
C PHE A 112 -3.00 26.01 21.25
N THR A 113 -3.79 25.25 22.00
CA THR A 113 -4.46 25.80 23.17
C THR A 113 -3.34 26.00 24.18
N ASN A 114 -3.10 27.26 24.54
CA ASN A 114 -2.05 27.72 25.45
C ASN A 114 -2.20 27.12 26.86
N THR A 115 -1.93 25.82 27.02
CA THR A 115 -1.63 25.22 28.31
C THR A 115 -0.12 25.11 28.43
N SER A 116 0.41 26.03 29.24
CA SER A 116 1.77 26.07 29.75
C SER A 116 2.28 24.68 30.11
N ASP A 117 3.09 24.09 29.25
CA ASP A 117 4.12 23.12 29.64
C ASP A 117 5.31 23.28 28.69
N ASN A 118 6.20 24.21 29.07
CA ASN A 118 7.51 24.44 28.46
C ASN A 118 8.45 23.26 28.77
N CYS A 119 8.22 22.09 28.17
CA CYS A 119 9.23 21.03 28.07
C CYS A 119 8.84 19.95 27.07
N SER A 120 8.90 20.27 25.78
CA SER A 120 9.18 19.23 24.78
C SER A 120 10.14 19.83 23.74
N PRO A 121 11.25 19.13 23.42
CA PRO A 121 12.13 19.57 22.34
C PRO A 121 11.32 19.60 21.04
N SER A 122 11.76 20.39 20.07
CA SER A 122 11.18 20.50 18.72
C SER A 122 11.22 19.15 17.98
N GLY A 123 10.32 18.25 18.37
CA GLY A 123 10.22 16.88 17.90
C GLY A 123 9.26 16.77 16.72
N PHE A 124 9.42 15.70 15.96
CA PHE A 124 8.46 15.28 14.94
C PHE A 124 7.07 15.10 15.58
N LYS A 125 6.08 15.87 15.11
CA LYS A 125 4.69 15.78 15.59
C LYS A 125 4.03 14.57 14.95
N ASP A 126 3.50 13.67 15.78
CA ASP A 126 2.71 12.53 15.31
C ASP A 126 1.29 12.99 14.97
N TYR A 127 0.92 12.87 13.69
CA TYR A 127 -0.43 13.17 13.18
C TYR A 127 -1.28 11.90 12.94
N SER A 128 -0.73 10.71 13.19
CA SER A 128 -1.35 9.43 12.81
C SER A 128 -2.71 9.18 13.48
N GLU A 129 -2.84 9.45 14.77
CA GLU A 129 -4.12 9.31 15.51
C GLU A 129 -5.18 10.29 14.98
N GLU A 130 -4.75 11.49 14.64
CA GLU A 130 -5.63 12.54 14.16
C GLU A 130 -6.11 12.30 12.72
N PHE A 131 -5.23 11.78 11.87
CA PHE A 131 -5.62 11.33 10.55
C PHE A 131 -6.61 10.18 10.64
N LEU A 132 -6.35 9.19 11.50
CA LEU A 132 -7.28 8.09 11.70
C LEU A 132 -8.68 8.59 12.13
N SER A 133 -8.75 9.52 13.08
CA SER A 133 -10.05 10.04 13.55
C SER A 133 -10.79 10.83 12.47
N LYS A 134 -10.07 11.58 11.62
CA LYS A 134 -10.67 12.41 10.57
C LYS A 134 -11.09 11.63 9.32
N VAL A 135 -10.24 10.73 8.84
CA VAL A 135 -10.43 10.08 7.53
C VAL A 135 -10.76 8.59 7.61
N GLY A 136 -10.65 8.00 8.81
CA GLY A 136 -10.90 6.59 9.06
C GLY A 136 -9.86 5.66 8.42
N ILE A 137 -10.00 4.36 8.68
CA ILE A 137 -9.06 3.31 8.24
C ILE A 137 -8.87 3.34 6.71
N TRP A 138 -9.97 3.43 5.97
CA TRP A 138 -9.94 3.39 4.51
C TRP A 138 -9.40 4.68 3.89
N GLY A 139 -9.69 5.83 4.50
CA GLY A 139 -9.11 7.11 4.09
C GLY A 139 -7.60 7.14 4.35
N CYS A 140 -7.15 6.59 5.49
CA CYS A 140 -5.73 6.39 5.79
C CYS A 140 -5.05 5.52 4.74
N LEU A 141 -5.61 4.33 4.45
CA LEU A 141 -5.02 3.40 3.49
C LEU A 141 -4.95 3.99 2.08
N GLN A 142 -6.07 4.51 1.56
CA GLN A 142 -6.13 5.09 0.22
C GLN A 142 -5.25 6.35 0.12
N GLY A 143 -5.33 7.24 1.11
CA GLY A 143 -4.54 8.46 1.15
C GLY A 143 -3.04 8.18 1.22
N ALA A 144 -2.62 7.14 1.94
CA ALA A 144 -1.23 6.71 2.00
C ALA A 144 -0.74 6.27 0.61
N VAL A 145 -1.46 5.35 -0.05
CA VAL A 145 -1.12 4.87 -1.39
C VAL A 145 -1.07 6.01 -2.41
N ILE A 146 -2.06 6.91 -2.41
CA ILE A 146 -2.09 8.07 -3.32
C ILE A 146 -0.90 9.00 -3.06
N SER A 147 -0.58 9.29 -1.80
CA SER A 147 0.55 10.15 -1.42
C SER A 147 1.89 9.54 -1.85
N ALA A 148 2.07 8.23 -1.67
CA ALA A 148 3.23 7.48 -2.15
C ALA A 148 3.36 7.56 -3.68
N LYS A 149 2.27 7.35 -4.41
CA LYS A 149 2.24 7.45 -5.88
C LYS A 149 2.58 8.85 -6.38
N ILE A 150 2.08 9.91 -5.72
CA ILE A 150 2.47 11.30 -6.03
C ILE A 150 3.99 11.48 -5.83
N ALA A 151 4.54 10.96 -4.73
CA ALA A 151 5.97 11.02 -4.47
C ALA A 151 6.78 10.31 -5.58
N GLN A 152 6.38 9.09 -5.93
CA GLN A 152 7.06 8.20 -6.88
C GLN A 152 6.98 8.70 -8.33
N PHE A 153 5.82 9.14 -8.79
CA PHE A 153 5.59 9.39 -10.22
C PHE A 153 5.54 10.87 -10.59
N ILE A 154 5.26 11.77 -9.63
CA ILE A 154 5.09 13.20 -9.91
C ILE A 154 6.24 14.04 -9.34
N LYS A 155 6.63 13.84 -8.07
CA LYS A 155 7.62 14.70 -7.39
C LYS A 155 9.06 14.23 -7.55
N THR A 156 9.36 13.45 -8.59
CA THR A 156 10.69 12.85 -8.83
C THR A 156 11.84 13.85 -8.78
N LEU A 157 11.65 15.05 -9.35
CA LEU A 157 12.69 16.09 -9.45
C LEU A 157 12.84 16.97 -8.21
N ASN A 158 11.87 16.98 -7.28
CA ASN A 158 11.91 17.86 -6.12
C ASN A 158 11.95 17.03 -4.83
N VAL A 159 13.17 16.79 -4.34
CA VAL A 159 13.43 15.95 -3.16
C VAL A 159 12.61 16.42 -1.95
N LYS A 160 12.59 17.73 -1.65
CA LYS A 160 11.84 18.27 -0.51
C LYS A 160 10.34 17.94 -0.61
N LYS A 161 9.73 18.16 -1.78
CA LYS A 161 8.31 17.83 -2.00
C LYS A 161 8.06 16.32 -1.99
N ARG A 162 8.99 15.53 -2.54
CA ARG A 162 8.93 14.07 -2.55
C ARG A 162 8.93 13.50 -1.14
N ILE A 163 9.91 13.89 -0.32
CA ILE A 163 10.01 13.47 1.09
C ILE A 163 8.78 13.94 1.89
N ASN A 164 8.27 15.14 1.66
CA ASN A 164 7.04 15.60 2.33
C ASN A 164 5.82 14.72 1.99
N CYS A 165 5.71 14.22 0.75
CA CYS A 165 4.67 13.27 0.35
C CYS A 165 4.89 11.89 0.99
N CYS A 166 6.15 11.43 1.09
CA CYS A 166 6.48 10.19 1.79
C CYS A 166 6.16 10.26 3.28
N ILE A 167 6.41 11.39 3.95
CA ILE A 167 6.06 11.61 5.36
C ILE A 167 4.54 11.59 5.55
N LEU A 168 3.77 12.28 4.68
CA LEU A 168 2.31 12.21 4.72
C LEU A 168 1.82 10.76 4.57
N SER A 169 2.37 10.03 3.60
CA SER A 169 2.04 8.63 3.38
C SER A 169 2.38 7.77 4.59
N ALA A 170 3.54 7.99 5.22
CA ALA A 170 3.97 7.27 6.41
C ALA A 170 3.01 7.47 7.58
N LEU A 171 2.65 8.72 7.87
CA LEU A 171 1.72 9.06 8.94
C LEU A 171 0.34 8.45 8.72
N LEU A 172 -0.13 8.39 7.47
CA LEU A 172 -1.40 7.74 7.12
C LEU A 172 -1.34 6.21 7.30
N PHE A 173 -0.25 5.55 6.90
CA PHE A 173 -0.05 4.13 7.19
C PHE A 173 0.08 3.85 8.69
N GLN A 174 0.81 4.69 9.43
CA GLN A 174 0.88 4.62 10.89
C GLN A 174 -0.51 4.79 11.52
N GLY A 175 -1.41 5.57 10.92
CA GLY A 175 -2.81 5.68 11.35
C GLY A 175 -3.51 4.33 11.45
N LEU A 176 -3.16 3.34 10.62
CA LEU A 176 -3.69 1.98 10.72
C LEU A 176 -3.26 1.27 12.01
N LEU A 177 -2.07 1.58 12.51
CA LEU A 177 -1.54 1.06 13.77
C LEU A 177 -2.12 1.78 14.99
N ARG A 178 -2.80 2.92 14.81
CA ARG A 178 -3.47 3.66 15.90
C ARG A 178 -4.89 3.17 16.19
N THR A 179 -5.39 2.24 15.40
CA THR A 179 -6.75 1.71 15.49
C THR A 179 -6.97 0.81 16.69
N THR A 180 -5.91 0.23 17.26
CA THR A 180 -6.00 -0.82 18.28
C THR A 180 -4.94 -0.67 19.35
N LEU A 181 -5.25 -1.17 20.55
CA LEU A 181 -4.40 -1.05 21.75
C LEU A 181 -3.07 -1.83 21.75
N PRO A 182 -2.85 -2.95 21.02
CA PRO A 182 -1.61 -3.72 21.15
C PRO A 182 -0.42 -3.10 20.41
N HIS A 183 -0.66 -2.13 19.53
CA HIS A 183 0.38 -1.50 18.73
C HIS A 183 1.11 -0.41 19.53
N PRO A 184 2.46 -0.41 19.56
CA PRO A 184 3.20 0.60 20.31
C PRO A 184 2.91 2.02 19.82
N LYS A 185 2.86 2.98 20.77
CA LYS A 185 2.74 4.41 20.44
C LYS A 185 4.06 5.00 19.96
N ALA A 186 5.15 4.71 20.67
CA ALA A 186 6.47 5.21 20.32
C ALA A 186 7.09 4.41 19.17
N GLU A 187 7.63 5.11 18.17
CA GLU A 187 8.21 4.51 16.96
C GLU A 187 9.37 3.55 17.27
N ARG A 188 10.23 3.91 18.22
CA ARG A 188 11.37 3.07 18.66
C ARG A 188 10.95 1.68 19.16
N CYS A 189 9.74 1.53 19.70
CA CYS A 189 9.25 0.25 20.19
C CYS A 189 8.99 -0.74 19.05
N TYR A 190 8.92 -0.27 17.80
CA TYR A 190 8.84 -1.14 16.62
C TYR A 190 10.16 -1.81 16.23
N ALA A 191 11.26 -1.51 16.94
CA ALA A 191 12.54 -2.18 16.71
C ALA A 191 12.44 -3.71 16.88
N GLN A 192 11.65 -4.20 17.83
CA GLN A 192 11.43 -5.63 18.06
C GLN A 192 9.96 -6.06 17.90
N TYR A 193 9.05 -5.13 17.68
CA TYR A 193 7.63 -5.44 17.54
C TYR A 193 7.34 -6.13 16.20
N GLU A 194 6.56 -7.22 16.26
CA GLU A 194 5.99 -7.89 15.10
C GLU A 194 4.46 -7.84 15.20
N ILE A 195 3.79 -7.45 14.12
CA ILE A 195 2.34 -7.40 14.07
C ILE A 195 1.81 -8.82 13.84
N ILE A 196 1.07 -9.35 14.80
CA ILE A 196 0.38 -10.64 14.67
C ILE A 196 -0.99 -10.43 13.99
N GLN A 197 -1.69 -9.37 14.38
CA GLN A 197 -2.99 -9.00 13.85
C GLN A 197 -3.06 -7.48 13.74
N LEU A 198 -3.34 -6.97 12.54
CA LEU A 198 -3.40 -5.52 12.30
C LEU A 198 -4.71 -4.91 12.82
N LEU A 199 -5.86 -5.45 12.37
CA LEU A 199 -7.21 -4.98 12.73
C LEU A 199 -8.11 -6.19 13.08
N PRO A 200 -8.52 -6.36 14.35
CA PRO A 200 -9.49 -7.37 14.72
C PRO A 200 -10.82 -7.17 13.99
N GLY A 201 -11.31 -8.22 13.32
CA GLY A 201 -12.62 -8.24 12.66
C GLY A 201 -12.70 -7.45 11.34
N ILE A 202 -11.58 -6.92 10.82
CA ILE A 202 -11.56 -6.21 9.53
C ILE A 202 -10.58 -6.89 8.59
N GLU A 203 -11.11 -7.43 7.49
CA GLU A 203 -10.30 -7.93 6.39
C GLU A 203 -10.07 -6.81 5.37
N LEU A 204 -8.86 -6.22 5.39
CA LEU A 204 -8.53 -5.04 4.58
C LEU A 204 -8.59 -5.30 3.07
N PHE A 205 -8.30 -6.52 2.62
CA PHE A 205 -8.07 -6.84 1.22
C PHE A 205 -9.13 -7.77 0.60
N SER A 206 -10.25 -8.00 1.28
CA SER A 206 -11.33 -8.86 0.76
C SER A 206 -12.03 -8.24 -0.44
N ASP A 207 -12.06 -6.91 -0.51
CA ASP A 207 -12.49 -6.16 -1.69
C ASP A 207 -11.29 -5.53 -2.39
N ARG A 208 -10.89 -6.13 -3.53
CA ARG A 208 -9.76 -5.67 -4.36
C ARG A 208 -9.92 -4.25 -4.89
N TYR A 209 -11.16 -3.78 -5.04
CA TYR A 209 -11.48 -2.46 -5.57
C TYR A 209 -11.30 -1.41 -4.49
N ARG A 210 -11.66 -1.77 -3.25
CA ARG A 210 -11.45 -0.92 -2.08
C ARG A 210 -9.98 -0.82 -1.67
N ALA A 211 -9.21 -1.90 -1.80
CA ALA A 211 -7.77 -1.90 -1.54
C ALA A 211 -7.06 -3.03 -2.30
N ASP A 212 -6.21 -2.68 -3.26
CA ASP A 212 -5.33 -3.63 -3.92
C ASP A 212 -4.04 -3.84 -3.10
N ILE A 213 -3.81 -5.08 -2.66
CA ILE A 213 -2.64 -5.42 -1.83
C ILE A 213 -1.33 -5.17 -2.56
N CYS A 214 -1.26 -5.41 -3.87
CA CYS A 214 -0.06 -5.19 -4.67
C CYS A 214 0.32 -3.71 -4.67
N SER A 215 -0.65 -2.82 -4.89
CA SER A 215 -0.46 -1.37 -4.84
C SER A 215 -0.07 -0.89 -3.43
N VAL A 216 -0.64 -1.48 -2.37
CA VAL A 216 -0.31 -1.14 -0.98
C VAL A 216 1.14 -1.54 -0.65
N VAL A 217 1.51 -2.80 -0.91
CA VAL A 217 2.86 -3.33 -0.68
C VAL A 217 3.90 -2.55 -1.47
N ALA A 218 3.66 -2.27 -2.76
CA ALA A 218 4.57 -1.49 -3.58
C ALA A 218 4.75 -0.06 -3.08
N SER A 219 3.65 0.60 -2.67
CA SER A 219 3.69 1.97 -2.14
C SER A 219 4.43 2.03 -0.80
N LEU A 220 4.15 1.07 0.08
CA LEU A 220 4.77 0.98 1.40
C LEU A 220 6.27 0.72 1.28
N TYR A 221 6.69 -0.21 0.42
CA TYR A 221 8.10 -0.46 0.14
C TYR A 221 8.80 0.79 -0.40
N TYR A 222 8.20 1.46 -1.38
CA TYR A 222 8.76 2.68 -1.96
C TYR A 222 9.00 3.77 -0.90
N ILE A 223 8.00 4.06 -0.05
CA ILE A 223 8.18 5.11 0.97
C ILE A 223 9.19 4.72 2.04
N ILE A 224 9.27 3.44 2.41
CA ILE A 224 10.26 2.94 3.39
C ILE A 224 11.67 3.22 2.85
N ARG A 225 11.93 2.87 1.59
CA ARG A 225 13.22 3.10 0.93
C ARG A 225 13.56 4.59 0.82
N GLU A 226 12.62 5.42 0.40
CA GLU A 226 12.83 6.86 0.28
C GLU A 226 13.08 7.55 1.62
N LEU A 227 12.35 7.16 2.67
CA LEU A 227 12.51 7.72 4.02
C LEU A 227 13.80 7.26 4.67
N HIS A 228 14.19 5.99 4.49
CA HIS A 228 15.48 5.47 4.92
C HIS A 228 16.63 6.21 4.24
N PHE A 229 16.56 6.40 2.93
CA PHE A 229 17.54 7.21 2.19
C PHE A 229 17.63 8.65 2.71
N ALA A 230 16.49 9.24 3.09
CA ALA A 230 16.42 10.56 3.72
C ALA A 230 16.76 10.58 5.22
N LYS A 231 17.25 9.47 5.78
CA LYS A 231 17.62 9.31 7.20
C LYS A 231 16.48 9.58 8.19
N GLN A 232 15.23 9.36 7.78
CA GLN A 232 14.03 9.43 8.62
C GLN A 232 13.74 8.09 9.30
N ASN A 233 14.76 7.48 9.89
CA ASN A 233 14.76 6.05 10.24
C ASN A 233 13.80 5.69 11.40
N LEU A 234 13.49 6.62 12.29
CA LEU A 234 12.50 6.38 13.35
C LEU A 234 11.10 6.16 12.77
N ILE A 235 10.67 7.02 11.83
CA ILE A 235 9.38 6.91 11.12
C ILE A 235 9.27 5.60 10.35
N VAL A 236 10.40 5.06 9.88
CA VAL A 236 10.47 3.83 9.08
C VAL A 236 10.17 2.59 9.92
N LEU A 237 10.46 2.55 11.23
CA LEU A 237 10.28 1.34 12.04
C LEU A 237 8.82 0.82 12.07
N PRO A 238 7.79 1.64 12.35
CA PRO A 238 6.39 1.20 12.24
C PRO A 238 6.01 0.72 10.84
N LEU A 239 6.53 1.39 9.80
CA LEU A 239 6.24 1.04 8.41
C LEU A 239 6.84 -0.32 8.04
N LEU A 240 8.04 -0.62 8.51
CA LEU A 240 8.68 -1.93 8.33
C LEU A 240 7.89 -3.04 9.00
N ALA A 241 7.40 -2.84 10.23
CA ALA A 241 6.54 -3.83 10.89
C ALA A 241 5.25 -4.08 10.08
N LEU A 242 4.62 -3.02 9.58
CA LEU A 242 3.45 -3.12 8.71
C LEU A 242 3.75 -3.83 7.39
N TYR A 243 4.89 -3.50 6.76
CA TYR A 243 5.33 -4.12 5.52
C TYR A 243 5.59 -5.61 5.72
N GLN A 244 6.32 -5.98 6.78
CA GLN A 244 6.57 -7.37 7.15
C GLN A 244 5.26 -8.14 7.33
N TYR A 245 4.29 -7.60 8.06
CA TYR A 245 2.97 -8.22 8.21
C TYR A 245 2.28 -8.48 6.87
N PHE A 246 2.30 -7.52 5.94
CA PHE A 246 1.68 -7.71 4.63
C PHE A 246 2.42 -8.75 3.79
N VAL A 247 3.75 -8.68 3.70
CA VAL A 247 4.50 -9.59 2.81
C VAL A 247 4.59 -11.00 3.37
N SER A 248 4.75 -11.16 4.69
CA SER A 248 4.89 -12.48 5.31
C SER A 248 3.55 -13.10 5.68
N GLY A 249 2.66 -12.34 6.32
CA GLY A 249 1.39 -12.83 6.82
C GLY A 249 0.33 -12.99 5.73
N ILE A 250 0.21 -12.00 4.85
CA ILE A 250 -0.87 -11.96 3.84
C ILE A 250 -0.40 -12.48 2.49
N CYS A 251 0.67 -11.91 1.92
CA CYS A 251 1.16 -12.30 0.60
C CYS A 251 1.91 -13.64 0.60
N GLN A 252 2.45 -14.06 1.76
CA GLN A 252 3.33 -15.23 1.90
C GLN A 252 4.53 -15.18 0.92
N ASP A 253 5.05 -13.98 0.67
CA ASP A 253 6.16 -13.72 -0.26
C ASP A 253 7.49 -13.79 0.48
N ILE A 254 8.19 -14.92 0.34
CA ILE A 254 9.45 -15.20 1.05
C ILE A 254 10.54 -14.20 0.67
N VAL A 255 10.66 -13.84 -0.61
CA VAL A 255 11.72 -12.95 -1.10
C VAL A 255 11.54 -11.58 -0.48
N ARG A 256 10.34 -11.01 -0.59
CA ARG A 256 10.05 -9.69 0.01
C ARG A 256 10.11 -9.72 1.54
N SER A 257 9.80 -10.86 2.18
CA SER A 257 9.93 -11.02 3.63
C SER A 257 11.38 -10.95 4.10
N ILE A 258 12.29 -11.60 3.37
CA ILE A 258 13.73 -11.53 3.66
C ILE A 258 14.24 -10.11 3.42
N GLU A 259 13.91 -9.50 2.28
CA GLU A 259 14.30 -8.11 1.98
C GLU A 259 13.83 -7.12 3.05
N ALA A 260 12.60 -7.28 3.55
CA ALA A 260 12.06 -6.45 4.62
C ALA A 260 12.86 -6.56 5.93
N ARG A 261 13.30 -7.78 6.28
CA ARG A 261 14.09 -8.02 7.50
C ARG A 261 15.51 -7.49 7.35
N LEU A 262 16.15 -7.68 6.20
CA LEU A 262 17.48 -7.13 5.93
C LEU A 262 17.46 -5.59 5.97
N LEU A 263 16.43 -4.97 5.38
CA LEU A 263 16.26 -3.52 5.46
C LEU A 263 16.01 -3.05 6.91
N LYS A 264 15.30 -3.84 7.72
CA LYS A 264 15.15 -3.56 9.17
C LYS A 264 16.50 -3.59 9.89
N VAL A 265 17.37 -4.55 9.58
CA VAL A 265 18.74 -4.60 10.12
C VAL A 265 19.52 -3.32 9.77
N GLU A 266 19.49 -2.87 8.51
CA GLU A 266 20.14 -1.62 8.08
C GLU A 266 19.62 -0.40 8.85
N VAL A 267 18.29 -0.28 8.98
CA VAL A 267 17.64 0.82 9.71
C VAL A 267 18.02 0.81 11.19
N LEU A 268 18.06 -0.37 11.83
CA LEU A 268 18.44 -0.52 13.23
C LEU A 268 19.92 -0.15 13.46
N ILE A 269 20.81 -0.54 12.54
CA ILE A 269 22.22 -0.15 12.58
C ILE A 269 22.37 1.37 12.48
N ASP A 270 21.70 2.01 11.51
CA ASP A 270 21.72 3.47 11.35
C ASP A 270 21.20 4.21 12.60
N LEU A 271 20.29 3.59 13.37
CA LEU A 271 19.76 4.13 14.62
C LEU A 271 20.62 3.80 15.85
N GLY A 272 21.65 2.96 15.72
CA GLY A 272 22.50 2.49 16.82
C GLY A 272 21.91 1.37 17.66
N PHE A 273 20.82 0.73 17.23
CA PHE A 273 20.15 -0.39 17.92
C PHE A 273 20.83 -1.72 17.56
N PHE A 274 22.10 -1.86 17.95
CA PHE A 274 22.95 -2.98 17.52
C PHE A 274 22.47 -4.34 18.06
N SER A 275 21.94 -4.39 19.29
CA SER A 275 21.38 -5.62 19.87
C SER A 275 20.20 -6.14 19.06
N GLU A 276 19.30 -5.25 18.67
CA GLU A 276 18.10 -5.52 17.88
C GLU A 276 18.48 -5.91 16.46
N ALA A 277 19.45 -5.23 15.86
CA ALA A 277 19.97 -5.56 14.54
C ALA A 277 20.57 -6.98 14.51
N PHE A 278 21.38 -7.32 15.52
CA PHE A 278 21.95 -8.66 15.64
C PHE A 278 20.87 -9.73 15.85
N TYR A 279 19.87 -9.45 16.68
CA TYR A 279 18.74 -10.34 16.88
C TYR A 279 17.98 -10.59 15.57
N GLU A 280 17.58 -9.55 14.84
CA GLU A 280 16.89 -9.69 13.54
C GLU A 280 17.72 -10.49 12.53
N MET A 281 19.02 -10.23 12.43
CA MET A 281 19.91 -10.99 11.56
C MET A 281 19.97 -12.48 11.95
N SER A 282 20.02 -12.78 13.25
CA SER A 282 19.94 -14.16 13.74
C SER A 282 18.62 -14.82 13.35
N GLN A 283 17.49 -14.12 13.46
CA GLN A 283 16.19 -14.68 13.07
C GLN A 283 16.14 -15.03 11.57
N VAL A 284 16.70 -14.16 10.71
CA VAL A 284 16.82 -14.41 9.26
C VAL A 284 17.67 -15.65 8.98
N LEU A 285 18.85 -15.77 9.61
CA LEU A 285 19.75 -16.92 9.42
C LEU A 285 19.12 -18.25 9.85
N HIS A 286 18.32 -18.24 10.91
CA HIS A 286 17.61 -19.43 11.38
C HIS A 286 16.27 -19.68 10.67
N GLY A 287 15.89 -18.85 9.70
CA GLY A 287 14.62 -18.97 8.98
C GLY A 287 13.38 -18.79 9.86
N LYS A 288 13.50 -18.14 11.02
CA LYS A 288 12.39 -17.92 11.95
C LYS A 288 11.44 -16.86 11.38
N ASN A 289 10.14 -17.06 11.60
CA ASN A 289 9.07 -16.14 11.18
C ASN A 289 9.09 -15.85 9.67
N MET A 290 9.48 -16.85 8.86
CA MET A 290 9.38 -16.82 7.41
C MET A 290 8.09 -17.51 6.94
N PRO A 291 7.49 -17.06 5.82
CA PRO A 291 6.37 -17.75 5.19
C PRO A 291 6.71 -19.22 4.94
N SER A 292 5.79 -20.14 5.29
CA SER A 292 5.99 -21.55 4.98
C SER A 292 5.86 -21.78 3.48
N THR A 293 6.82 -22.47 2.87
CA THR A 293 6.75 -22.91 1.46
C THR A 293 5.68 -23.95 1.19
N VAL A 294 5.04 -24.49 2.24
CA VAL A 294 3.97 -25.48 2.12
C VAL A 294 2.66 -24.74 1.90
N PRO A 295 1.99 -24.91 0.75
CA PRO A 295 0.67 -24.33 0.53
C PRO A 295 -0.29 -24.83 1.61
N ALA A 296 -1.11 -23.95 2.17
CA ALA A 296 -2.08 -24.25 3.24
C ALA A 296 -3.15 -25.31 2.89
N GLY A 297 -3.04 -26.02 1.76
CA GLY A 297 -3.85 -27.17 1.36
C GLY A 297 -3.09 -28.51 1.32
N CYS A 298 -1.77 -28.54 1.49
CA CYS A 298 -1.01 -29.79 1.53
C CYS A 298 -1.02 -30.35 2.95
N LYS A 299 -2.02 -31.19 3.27
CA LYS A 299 -1.92 -32.07 4.43
C LYS A 299 -0.59 -32.84 4.33
N ALA A 300 0.22 -32.80 5.38
CA ALA A 300 1.37 -33.68 5.50
C ALA A 300 0.90 -35.12 5.23
N PRO A 301 1.65 -35.95 4.47
CA PRO A 301 1.33 -37.36 4.37
C PRO A 301 1.35 -37.90 5.80
N GLY A 302 0.18 -38.30 6.29
CA GLY A 302 0.03 -38.82 7.65
C GLY A 302 1.05 -39.92 7.84
N LYS A 303 1.78 -39.89 8.97
CA LYS A 303 2.64 -40.99 9.38
C LYS A 303 1.80 -42.27 9.37
N ILE A 304 2.00 -43.11 8.37
CA ILE A 304 1.46 -44.47 8.36
C ILE A 304 2.12 -45.17 9.53
N LYS A 305 1.35 -45.40 10.60
CA LYS A 305 1.76 -46.34 11.64
C LYS A 305 1.90 -47.69 10.98
N VAL A 306 3.15 -48.14 10.82
CA VAL A 306 3.45 -49.53 10.48
C VAL A 306 2.99 -50.36 11.68
N ILE A 307 1.85 -51.03 11.52
CA ILE A 307 1.44 -52.11 12.42
C ILE A 307 2.24 -53.33 11.98
N LEU A 308 3.18 -53.76 12.83
CA LEU A 308 3.86 -55.05 12.66
C LEU A 308 2.85 -56.19 12.92
N PRO A 309 2.77 -57.21 12.05
CA PRO A 309 2.03 -58.42 12.36
C PRO A 309 2.79 -59.26 13.40
N ILE A 310 2.01 -59.92 14.25
CA ILE A 310 2.37 -60.78 15.38
C ILE A 310 3.28 -61.92 14.95
#